data_AF-A0A1H3R4W0-F1
#
_entry.id   AF-A0A1H3R4W0-F1
#
_cell.length_a   1.000
_cell.length_b   1.000
_cell.length_c   1.000
_cell.angle_alpha   90.00
_cell.angle_beta   90.00
_cell.angle_gamma   90.00
#
_symmetry.space_group_name_H-M   'P 1'
#
loop_
_entity.id
_entity.type
_entity.pdbx_description
1 polymer ?
#
loop_
_entity_poly.entity_id
_entity_poly.type
_entity_poly.pdbx_seq_one_letter_code
_entity_poly.pdbx_strand_id
1 'polypeptide(L)'
;MATTQEPELNSGLLPGNVRADDWVMFLLSVVSVGLLGFVLLSPPGRDAAQWIFYVDSGICAVFLLEFLWRWRKRRWSKRFLFRNWYELFAMVPFTHPALAAHHFLATLLLLVRVGRAADRVVGEQFTYRLVDKMSEPIVRAIKKPITIAVLDEVVKVLETGNYPENLAKSLNEHKTELQAIIAEKVTQDPQLGKLKRIPFHGEIVHSVVDTSFRVVLEVLLDPRIDDFFSSVVRENREQIRRAVELGLNEEGAEDIQHQLRARTERLAANEFDQQHRR
;
A
#
# COMPACT_ATOMS: atom_id res chain seq x y z
N MET A 1 21.32 4.21 -36.95
CA MET A 1 20.08 3.62 -36.43
C MET A 1 20.32 3.34 -34.95
N ALA A 2 19.94 4.29 -34.09
CA ALA A 2 19.99 4.16 -32.64
C ALA A 2 19.01 5.20 -32.08
N THR A 3 17.87 4.70 -31.61
CA THR A 3 16.82 5.44 -30.92
C THR A 3 17.32 5.90 -29.55
N THR A 4 17.59 7.19 -29.42
CA THR A 4 17.69 7.85 -28.12
C THR A 4 16.30 8.30 -27.71
N GLN A 5 15.57 7.38 -27.05
CA GLN A 5 14.51 7.77 -26.14
C GLN A 5 15.18 8.46 -24.95
N GLU A 6 15.04 9.78 -24.85
CA GLU A 6 15.26 10.49 -23.59
C GLU A 6 14.04 10.25 -22.68
N PRO A 7 14.22 9.66 -21.49
CA PRO A 7 13.23 9.70 -20.44
C PRO A 7 13.50 10.95 -19.60
N GLU A 8 13.02 12.12 -20.04
CA GLU A 8 13.00 13.30 -19.17
C GLU A 8 11.83 13.20 -18.18
N LEU A 9 12.16 12.48 -17.11
CA LEU A 9 11.64 12.56 -15.76
C LEU A 9 11.27 13.99 -15.33
N ASN A 10 10.16 14.05 -14.58
CA ASN A 10 10.08 14.85 -13.35
C ASN A 10 10.25 16.38 -13.50
N SER A 11 9.22 17.05 -14.02
CA SER A 11 8.99 18.45 -13.67
C SER A 11 8.16 18.49 -12.38
N GLY A 12 8.88 18.46 -11.26
CA GLY A 12 8.35 18.48 -9.92
C GLY A 12 7.31 19.57 -9.69
N LEU A 13 6.15 19.13 -9.21
CA LEU A 13 5.23 19.88 -8.36
C LEU A 13 4.64 18.83 -7.40
N LEU A 14 5.39 18.58 -6.32
CA LEU A 14 5.01 18.04 -5.01
C LEU A 14 4.01 16.85 -4.94
N PRO A 15 4.35 15.75 -4.24
CA PRO A 15 3.35 14.80 -3.77
C PRO A 15 2.61 15.46 -2.60
N GLY A 16 1.36 15.86 -2.82
CA GLY A 16 0.52 16.35 -1.73
C GLY A 16 -0.25 17.60 -2.07
N ASN A 17 -1.56 17.47 -1.88
CA ASN A 17 -2.60 18.47 -1.96
C ASN A 17 -3.12 18.80 -3.37
N VAL A 18 -4.32 18.31 -3.65
CA VAL A 18 -5.16 18.83 -4.72
C VAL A 18 -5.40 20.30 -4.36
N ARG A 19 -4.79 21.23 -5.07
CA ARG A 19 -5.15 22.64 -4.89
C ARG A 19 -6.60 22.78 -5.39
N ALA A 20 -7.41 23.56 -4.68
CA ALA A 20 -8.83 23.77 -5.01
C ALA A 20 -9.03 24.32 -6.45
N ASP A 21 -7.98 24.87 -7.04
CA ASP A 21 -7.96 25.35 -8.43
C ASP A 21 -8.23 24.24 -9.44
N ASP A 22 -7.74 23.01 -9.25
CA ASP A 22 -7.97 21.94 -10.22
C ASP A 22 -9.45 21.52 -10.33
N TRP A 23 -10.18 21.55 -9.20
CA TRP A 23 -11.63 21.31 -9.16
C TRP A 23 -12.43 22.45 -9.75
N VAL A 24 -12.06 23.70 -9.41
CA VAL A 24 -12.71 24.90 -9.97
C VAL A 24 -12.59 24.91 -11.48
N MET A 25 -11.42 24.57 -12.02
CA MET A 25 -11.15 24.57 -13.45
C MET A 25 -11.82 23.42 -14.20
N PHE A 26 -11.98 22.26 -13.56
CA PHE A 26 -12.79 21.17 -14.11
C PHE A 26 -14.26 21.56 -14.19
N LEU A 27 -14.82 22.10 -13.10
CA LEU A 27 -16.20 22.57 -13.06
C LEU A 27 -16.45 23.65 -14.11
N LEU A 28 -15.52 24.61 -14.24
CA LEU A 28 -15.57 25.65 -15.27
C LEU A 28 -15.62 25.07 -16.68
N SER A 29 -14.87 23.98 -16.93
CA SER A 29 -14.82 23.31 -18.24
C SER A 29 -16.12 22.59 -18.57
N VAL A 30 -16.71 21.91 -17.58
CA VAL A 30 -18.03 21.25 -17.74
C VAL A 30 -19.11 22.29 -18.01
N VAL A 31 -19.12 23.38 -17.24
CA VAL A 31 -20.06 24.49 -17.43
C VAL A 31 -19.88 25.13 -18.81
N SER A 32 -18.64 25.35 -19.26
CA SER A 32 -18.33 25.92 -20.58
C SER A 32 -18.82 25.06 -21.75
N VAL A 33 -18.66 23.73 -21.66
CA VAL A 33 -19.14 22.78 -22.67
C VAL A 33 -20.67 22.71 -22.63
N GLY A 34 -21.27 22.64 -21.45
CA GLY A 34 -22.72 22.59 -21.26
C GLY A 34 -23.42 23.84 -21.76
N LEU A 35 -22.86 25.02 -21.49
CA LEU A 35 -23.41 26.31 -21.93
C LEU A 35 -23.42 26.43 -23.46
N LEU A 36 -22.32 26.04 -24.12
CA LEU A 36 -22.23 26.05 -25.58
C LEU A 36 -23.16 25.00 -26.21
N GLY A 37 -23.24 23.80 -25.63
CA GLY A 37 -24.18 22.75 -26.05
C GLY A 37 -25.64 23.19 -25.92
N PHE A 38 -25.98 23.87 -24.83
CA PHE A 38 -27.33 24.40 -24.59
C PHE A 38 -27.73 25.44 -25.63
N VAL A 39 -26.84 26.40 -25.95
CA VAL A 39 -27.09 27.41 -27.00
C VAL A 39 -27.28 26.77 -28.38
N LEU A 40 -26.56 25.69 -28.67
CA LEU A 40 -26.66 24.97 -29.94
C LEU A 40 -27.96 24.16 -30.07
N LEU A 41 -28.42 23.55 -28.97
CA LEU A 41 -29.64 22.73 -28.93
C LEU A 41 -30.92 23.57 -28.76
N SER A 42 -30.83 24.75 -28.14
CA SER A 42 -31.97 25.60 -27.81
C SER A 42 -31.58 27.07 -27.97
N PRO A 43 -31.82 27.69 -29.15
CA PRO A 43 -31.48 29.09 -29.40
C PRO A 43 -32.22 30.01 -28.39
N PRO A 44 -31.52 30.67 -27.47
CA PRO A 44 -32.16 31.47 -26.43
C PRO A 44 -32.67 32.80 -27.02
N GLY A 45 -33.69 33.38 -26.37
CA GLY A 45 -34.15 34.74 -26.66
C GLY A 45 -33.03 35.78 -26.50
N ARG A 46 -33.16 36.94 -27.18
CA ARG A 46 -32.10 37.97 -27.28
C ARG A 46 -31.52 38.42 -25.93
N ASP A 47 -32.35 38.49 -24.89
CA ASP A 47 -31.92 38.93 -23.56
C ASP A 47 -31.13 37.83 -22.81
N ALA A 48 -31.55 36.56 -22.96
CA ALA A 48 -30.83 35.42 -22.40
C ALA A 48 -29.49 35.16 -23.12
N ALA A 49 -29.42 35.43 -24.43
CA ALA A 49 -28.19 35.31 -25.20
C ALA A 49 -27.08 36.25 -24.71
N GLN A 50 -27.42 37.47 -24.28
CA GLN A 50 -26.45 38.43 -23.74
C GLN A 50 -25.88 37.97 -22.40
N TRP A 51 -26.72 37.47 -21.50
CA TRP A 51 -26.27 36.92 -20.22
C TRP A 51 -25.34 35.71 -20.41
N ILE A 52 -25.71 34.81 -21.32
CA ILE A 52 -24.89 33.64 -21.68
C ILE A 52 -23.54 34.09 -22.27
N PHE A 53 -23.52 35.15 -23.08
CA PHE A 53 -22.28 35.74 -23.61
C PHE A 53 -21.34 36.25 -22.51
N TYR A 54 -21.86 36.98 -21.53
CA TYR A 54 -21.04 37.49 -20.42
C TYR A 54 -20.45 36.36 -19.56
N VAL A 55 -21.25 35.32 -19.29
CA VAL A 55 -20.80 34.15 -18.52
C VAL A 55 -19.73 33.36 -19.30
N ASP A 56 -19.95 33.08 -20.59
CA ASP A 56 -18.97 32.37 -21.43
C ASP A 56 -17.67 33.18 -21.56
N SER A 57 -17.77 34.49 -21.74
CA SER A 57 -16.62 35.39 -21.81
C SER A 57 -15.82 35.40 -20.51
N GLY A 58 -16.49 35.39 -19.35
CA GLY A 58 -15.85 35.28 -18.05
C GLY A 58 -15.09 33.94 -17.89
N ILE A 59 -15.71 32.84 -18.29
CA ILE A 59 -15.11 31.50 -18.24
C ILE A 59 -13.89 31.42 -19.18
N CYS A 60 -13.99 31.95 -20.40
CA CYS A 60 -12.89 32.05 -21.36
C CYS A 60 -11.73 32.90 -20.82
N ALA A 61 -12.02 34.02 -20.14
CA ALA A 61 -10.99 34.87 -19.54
C ALA A 61 -10.22 34.15 -18.43
N VAL A 62 -10.90 33.38 -17.57
CA VAL A 62 -10.25 32.54 -16.55
C VAL A 62 -9.34 31.48 -17.18
N PHE A 63 -9.79 30.82 -18.24
CA PHE A 63 -8.95 29.86 -18.99
C PHE A 63 -7.72 30.52 -19.61
N LEU A 64 -7.89 31.71 -20.19
CA LEU A 64 -6.80 32.48 -20.79
C LEU A 64 -5.75 32.87 -19.75
N LEU A 65 -6.18 33.34 -18.57
CA LEU A 65 -5.28 33.71 -17.48
C LEU A 65 -4.49 32.51 -16.96
N GLU A 66 -5.12 31.35 -16.80
CA GLU A 66 -4.42 30.12 -16.41
C GLU A 66 -3.39 29.70 -17.46
N PHE A 67 -3.74 29.77 -18.74
CA PHE A 67 -2.83 29.42 -19.82
C PHE A 67 -1.64 30.36 -19.90
N LEU A 68 -1.87 31.67 -19.83
CA LEU A 68 -0.80 32.68 -19.78
C LEU A 68 0.13 32.44 -18.58
N TRP A 69 -0.44 32.08 -17.42
CA TRP A 69 0.34 31.76 -16.24
C TRP A 69 1.21 30.49 -16.43
N ARG A 70 0.64 29.42 -16.99
CA ARG A 70 1.36 28.18 -17.33
C ARG A 70 2.44 28.43 -18.39
N TRP A 71 2.15 29.25 -19.40
CA TRP A 71 3.08 29.60 -20.46
C TRP A 71 4.24 30.45 -19.95
N ARG A 72 3.97 31.40 -19.06
CA ARG A 72 5.00 32.19 -18.36
C ARG A 72 5.92 31.31 -17.52
N LYS A 73 5.36 30.36 -16.75
CA LYS A 73 6.16 29.41 -15.95
C LYS A 73 7.11 28.56 -16.80
N ARG A 74 6.74 28.25 -18.04
CA ARG A 74 7.55 27.47 -18.99
C ARG A 74 8.43 28.33 -19.91
N ARG A 75 8.79 29.54 -19.48
CA ARG A 75 9.69 30.46 -20.19
C ARG A 75 9.28 30.73 -21.64
N TRP A 76 7.97 30.83 -21.92
CA TRP A 76 7.46 31.25 -23.23
C TRP A 76 7.88 30.34 -24.40
N SER A 77 8.06 29.04 -24.15
CA SER A 77 8.46 28.08 -25.18
C SER A 77 7.42 27.99 -26.30
N LYS A 78 7.85 28.15 -27.56
CA LYS A 78 6.98 27.98 -28.74
C LYS A 78 6.47 26.54 -28.90
N ARG A 79 7.23 25.54 -28.42
CA ARG A 79 6.80 24.12 -28.42
C ARG A 79 5.56 23.89 -27.56
N PHE A 80 5.41 24.67 -26.48
CA PHE A 80 4.22 24.60 -25.62
C PHE A 80 2.97 25.07 -26.37
N LEU A 81 3.09 26.11 -27.20
CA LEU A 81 1.97 26.63 -27.99
C LEU A 81 1.55 25.65 -29.10
N PHE A 82 2.52 25.04 -29.80
CA PHE A 82 2.23 24.04 -30.83
C PHE A 82 1.59 22.77 -30.27
N ARG A 83 1.95 22.35 -29.04
CA ARG A 83 1.35 21.17 -28.42
C ARG A 83 -0.03 21.45 -27.83
N ASN A 84 -0.23 22.62 -27.25
CA ASN A 84 -1.48 23.04 -26.61
C ASN A 84 -2.34 23.95 -27.49
N TRP A 85 -2.22 23.83 -28.81
CA TRP A 85 -2.95 24.66 -29.78
C TRP A 85 -4.47 24.57 -29.57
N TYR A 86 -4.98 23.39 -29.18
CA TYR A 86 -6.38 23.18 -28.81
C TYR A 86 -6.84 24.03 -27.61
N GLU A 87 -5.96 24.30 -26.64
CA GLU A 87 -6.27 25.17 -25.50
C GLU A 87 -6.45 26.63 -25.93
N LEU A 88 -5.68 27.07 -26.93
CA LEU A 88 -5.76 28.42 -27.49
C LEU A 88 -7.09 28.65 -28.22
N PHE A 89 -7.56 27.66 -29.00
CA PHE A 89 -8.84 27.74 -29.69
C PHE A 89 -10.03 27.66 -28.73
N ALA A 90 -9.89 26.97 -27.60
CA ALA A 90 -10.92 26.92 -26.55
C ALA A 90 -11.15 28.27 -25.82
N MET A 91 -10.24 29.24 -25.97
CA MET A 91 -10.30 30.56 -25.32
C MET A 91 -11.10 31.61 -26.08
N VAL A 92 -11.52 31.33 -27.31
CA VAL A 92 -12.27 32.29 -28.12
C VAL A 92 -13.74 32.29 -27.67
N PRO A 93 -14.27 33.39 -27.09
CA PRO A 93 -15.69 33.49 -26.78
C PRO A 93 -16.46 33.62 -28.09
N PHE A 94 -17.26 32.61 -28.43
CA PHE A 94 -17.93 32.53 -29.74
C PHE A 94 -19.38 33.02 -29.73
N THR A 95 -19.88 33.48 -28.59
CA THR A 95 -21.26 33.95 -28.41
C THR A 95 -21.54 35.33 -29.05
N HIS A 96 -20.78 35.72 -30.08
CA HIS A 96 -21.13 36.86 -30.93
C HIS A 96 -22.21 36.43 -31.94
N PRO A 97 -23.39 37.08 -31.99
CA PRO A 97 -24.54 36.63 -32.79
C PRO A 97 -24.29 36.55 -34.32
N ALA A 98 -23.23 37.19 -34.83
CA ALA A 98 -22.84 37.14 -36.23
C ALA A 98 -22.09 35.84 -36.61
N LEU A 99 -21.43 35.20 -35.64
CA LEU A 99 -20.63 33.99 -35.85
C LEU A 99 -21.39 32.72 -35.46
N ALA A 100 -22.34 32.81 -34.53
CA ALA A 100 -23.28 31.73 -34.17
C ALA A 100 -24.11 31.22 -35.38
N ALA A 101 -24.23 32.03 -36.44
CA ALA A 101 -24.89 31.64 -37.68
C ALA A 101 -24.15 30.54 -38.48
N HIS A 102 -22.86 30.30 -38.18
CA HIS A 102 -22.05 29.26 -38.84
C HIS A 102 -21.92 28.03 -37.95
N HIS A 103 -22.91 27.13 -38.05
CA HIS A 103 -22.98 25.86 -37.31
C HIS A 103 -21.69 25.04 -37.35
N PHE A 104 -20.95 25.07 -38.47
CA PHE A 104 -19.65 24.40 -38.61
C PHE A 104 -18.62 24.88 -37.59
N LEU A 105 -18.49 26.20 -37.42
CA LEU A 105 -17.51 26.80 -36.52
C LEU A 105 -17.89 26.58 -35.05
N ALA A 106 -19.19 26.67 -34.74
CA ALA A 106 -19.72 26.34 -33.42
C ALA A 106 -19.48 24.86 -33.04
N THR A 107 -19.70 23.94 -33.98
CA THR A 107 -19.50 22.50 -33.78
C THR A 107 -18.01 22.17 -33.61
N LEU A 108 -17.14 22.77 -34.42
CA LEU A 108 -15.69 22.61 -34.30
C LEU A 108 -15.17 23.09 -32.94
N LEU A 109 -15.66 24.24 -32.46
CA LEU A 109 -15.28 24.76 -31.14
C LEU A 109 -15.82 23.91 -29.99
N LEU A 110 -17.05 23.37 -30.12
CA LEU A 110 -17.59 22.41 -29.16
C LEU A 110 -16.68 21.17 -29.09
N LEU A 111 -16.26 20.62 -30.24
CA LEU A 111 -15.34 19.49 -30.29
C LEU A 111 -13.99 19.80 -29.65
N VAL A 112 -13.45 21.01 -29.85
CA VAL A 112 -12.20 21.45 -29.20
C VAL A 112 -12.37 21.58 -27.69
N ARG A 113 -13.49 22.14 -27.20
CA ARG A 113 -13.78 22.26 -25.76
C ARG A 113 -14.00 20.89 -25.12
N VAL A 114 -14.67 19.97 -25.81
CA VAL A 114 -14.83 18.58 -25.38
C VAL A 114 -13.48 17.86 -25.36
N GLY A 115 -12.65 18.04 -26.40
CA GLY A 115 -11.30 17.48 -26.45
C GLY A 115 -10.43 17.96 -25.30
N ARG A 116 -10.49 19.24 -24.93
CA ARG A 116 -9.82 19.80 -23.75
C ARG A 116 -10.36 19.23 -22.44
N ALA A 117 -11.68 19.10 -22.31
CA ALA A 117 -12.29 18.50 -21.12
C ALA A 117 -11.90 17.02 -20.98
N ALA A 118 -11.88 16.29 -22.08
CA ALA A 118 -11.46 14.90 -22.15
C ALA A 118 -9.97 14.74 -21.83
N ASP A 119 -9.09 15.55 -22.42
CA ASP A 119 -7.65 15.53 -22.14
C ASP A 119 -7.34 15.82 -20.66
N ARG A 120 -8.12 16.71 -20.02
CA ARG A 120 -8.01 16.98 -18.58
C ARG A 120 -8.45 15.80 -17.69
N VAL A 121 -9.35 14.94 -18.18
CA VAL A 121 -9.81 13.72 -17.48
C VAL A 121 -8.91 12.53 -17.77
N VAL A 122 -8.46 12.38 -19.02
CA VAL A 122 -7.72 11.23 -19.56
C VAL A 122 -6.20 11.35 -19.37
N GLY A 123 -5.68 12.57 -19.21
CA GLY A 123 -4.25 12.86 -19.03
C GLY A 123 -3.69 12.39 -17.68
N GLU A 124 -3.55 11.07 -17.51
CA GLU A 124 -2.63 10.29 -16.64
C GLU A 124 -2.48 10.67 -15.16
N GLN A 125 -3.20 11.67 -14.64
CA GLN A 125 -3.01 12.18 -13.29
C GLN A 125 -4.30 12.20 -12.48
N PHE A 126 -5.45 12.26 -13.14
CA PHE A 126 -6.75 12.24 -12.47
C PHE A 126 -7.19 10.81 -12.15
N THR A 127 -7.18 9.91 -13.13
CA THR A 127 -7.64 8.52 -12.97
C THR A 127 -6.79 7.73 -11.97
N TYR A 128 -5.45 7.75 -12.11
CA TYR A 128 -4.57 7.01 -11.19
C TYR A 128 -4.70 7.51 -9.75
N ARG A 129 -4.81 8.83 -9.53
CA ARG A 129 -4.91 9.37 -8.16
C ARG A 129 -6.29 9.22 -7.54
N LEU A 130 -7.35 9.28 -8.35
CA LEU A 130 -8.71 8.98 -7.88
C LEU A 130 -8.81 7.52 -7.48
N VAL A 131 -8.23 6.62 -8.29
CA VAL A 131 -8.14 5.20 -7.98
C VAL A 131 -7.30 4.98 -6.73
N ASP A 132 -6.12 5.57 -6.59
CA ASP A 132 -5.28 5.37 -5.39
C ASP A 132 -5.97 5.87 -4.11
N LYS A 133 -6.54 7.08 -4.14
CA LYS A 133 -7.16 7.69 -2.95
C LYS A 133 -8.43 6.99 -2.51
N MET A 134 -9.18 6.40 -3.44
CA MET A 134 -10.39 5.63 -3.13
C MET A 134 -10.06 4.16 -2.84
N SER A 135 -9.03 3.59 -3.48
CA SER A 135 -8.64 2.19 -3.30
C SER A 135 -7.92 1.97 -1.99
N GLU A 136 -7.09 2.92 -1.52
CA GLU A 136 -6.31 2.71 -0.29
C GLU A 136 -7.19 2.45 0.95
N PRO A 137 -8.26 3.23 1.25
CA PRO A 137 -9.17 2.93 2.35
C PRO A 137 -9.92 1.61 2.16
N ILE A 138 -10.37 1.34 0.93
CA ILE A 138 -11.12 0.12 0.59
C ILE A 138 -10.23 -1.11 0.78
N VAL A 139 -9.01 -1.07 0.25
CA VAL A 139 -8.02 -2.15 0.35
C VAL A 139 -7.63 -2.37 1.82
N ARG A 140 -7.40 -1.31 2.61
CA ARG A 140 -7.11 -1.45 4.05
C ARG A 140 -8.29 -2.08 4.81
N ALA A 141 -9.52 -1.67 4.51
CA ALA A 141 -10.73 -2.21 5.14
C ALA A 141 -10.98 -3.68 4.78
N ILE A 142 -10.60 -4.10 3.57
CA ILE A 142 -10.77 -5.48 3.09
C ILE A 142 -9.62 -6.38 3.54
N LYS A 143 -8.38 -5.87 3.62
CA LYS A 143 -7.18 -6.66 3.98
C LYS A 143 -7.33 -7.34 5.33
N LYS A 144 -7.74 -6.62 6.38
CA LYS A 144 -7.82 -7.18 7.74
C LYS A 144 -8.78 -8.37 7.84
N PRO A 145 -10.06 -8.27 7.39
CA PRO A 145 -10.97 -9.41 7.37
C PRO A 145 -10.46 -10.59 6.55
N ILE A 146 -9.87 -10.35 5.37
CA ILE A 146 -9.32 -11.42 4.53
C ILE A 146 -8.16 -12.12 5.25
N THR A 147 -7.22 -11.37 5.81
CA THR A 147 -6.08 -11.95 6.52
C THR A 147 -6.54 -12.80 7.70
N ILE A 148 -7.54 -12.34 8.47
CA ILE A 148 -8.10 -13.14 9.58
C ILE A 148 -8.76 -14.41 9.05
N ALA A 149 -9.57 -14.32 8.00
CA ALA A 149 -10.22 -15.49 7.41
C ALA A 149 -9.22 -16.51 6.85
N VAL A 150 -8.16 -16.04 6.19
CA VAL A 150 -7.07 -16.89 5.68
C VAL A 150 -6.30 -17.53 6.83
N LEU A 151 -5.98 -16.78 7.88
CA LEU A 151 -5.31 -17.32 9.06
C LEU A 151 -6.16 -18.39 9.74
N ASP A 152 -7.47 -18.19 9.88
CA ASP A 152 -8.37 -19.19 10.42
C ASP A 152 -8.39 -20.46 9.56
N GLU A 153 -8.35 -20.33 8.23
CA GLU A 153 -8.30 -21.50 7.34
C GLU A 153 -6.95 -22.23 7.40
N VAL A 154 -5.84 -21.49 7.40
CA VAL A 154 -4.50 -22.07 7.57
C VAL A 154 -4.40 -22.81 8.90
N VAL A 155 -4.93 -22.26 9.99
CA VAL A 155 -4.85 -22.93 11.30
C VAL A 155 -5.65 -24.22 11.33
N LYS A 156 -6.82 -24.30 10.69
CA LYS A 156 -7.53 -25.59 10.57
C LYS A 156 -6.66 -26.65 9.90
N VAL A 157 -5.88 -26.27 8.89
CA VAL A 157 -4.92 -27.20 8.25
C VAL A 157 -3.80 -27.55 9.23
N LEU A 158 -3.25 -26.57 9.97
CA LEU A 158 -2.22 -26.82 10.97
C LEU A 158 -2.73 -27.77 12.06
N GLU A 159 -3.95 -27.61 12.57
CA GLU A 159 -4.57 -28.49 13.58
C GLU A 159 -4.67 -29.95 13.15
N THR A 160 -4.59 -30.25 11.84
CA THR A 160 -4.56 -31.63 11.31
C THR A 160 -3.15 -32.22 11.16
N GLY A 161 -2.09 -31.45 11.44
CA GLY A 161 -0.71 -31.87 11.25
C GLY A 161 -0.12 -32.67 12.42
N ASN A 162 0.71 -33.67 12.11
CA ASN A 162 1.44 -34.49 13.10
C ASN A 162 2.70 -33.75 13.63
N TYR A 163 2.53 -32.63 14.33
CA TYR A 163 3.67 -31.86 14.86
C TYR A 163 4.57 -32.62 15.83
N PRO A 164 4.05 -33.41 16.78
CA PRO A 164 4.90 -34.13 17.74
C PRO A 164 5.82 -35.13 17.03
N GLU A 165 5.28 -35.86 16.05
CA GLU A 165 6.03 -36.81 15.23
C GLU A 165 7.08 -36.11 14.35
N ASN A 166 6.72 -35.00 13.70
CA ASN A 166 7.66 -34.20 12.91
C ASN A 166 8.79 -33.62 13.76
N LEU A 167 8.49 -33.17 14.98
CA LEU A 167 9.48 -32.66 15.92
C LEU A 167 10.39 -33.80 16.42
N ALA A 168 9.82 -34.96 16.78
CA ALA A 168 10.60 -36.13 17.17
C ALA A 168 11.55 -36.58 16.05
N LYS A 169 11.08 -36.57 14.80
CA LYS A 169 11.90 -36.88 13.63
C LYS A 169 13.06 -35.89 13.48
N SER A 170 12.79 -34.59 13.52
CA SER A 170 13.82 -33.56 13.38
C SER A 170 14.83 -33.61 14.55
N LEU A 171 14.36 -33.79 15.78
CA LEU A 171 15.25 -33.97 16.94
C LEU A 171 16.14 -35.21 16.79
N ASN A 172 15.60 -36.31 16.29
CA ASN A 172 16.37 -37.53 16.06
C ASN A 172 17.41 -37.37 14.93
N GLU A 173 17.07 -36.66 13.85
CA GLU A 173 18.00 -36.33 12.75
C GLU A 173 19.19 -35.48 13.22
N HIS A 174 18.96 -34.58 14.19
CA HIS A 174 19.99 -33.71 14.78
C HIS A 174 20.49 -34.18 16.16
N LYS A 175 20.25 -35.45 16.53
CA LYS A 175 20.52 -35.97 17.87
C LYS A 175 21.95 -35.71 18.35
N THR A 176 22.95 -36.06 17.55
CA THR A 176 24.37 -35.96 17.95
C THR A 176 24.79 -34.52 18.22
N GLU A 177 24.33 -33.58 17.39
CA GLU A 177 24.62 -32.15 17.54
C GLU A 177 23.95 -31.58 18.79
N LEU A 178 22.66 -31.85 18.99
CA LEU A 178 21.92 -31.40 20.16
C LEU A 178 22.49 -31.98 21.46
N GLN A 179 22.90 -33.25 21.47
CA GLN A 179 23.54 -33.87 22.63
C GLN A 179 24.88 -33.21 22.97
N ALA A 180 25.68 -32.86 21.97
CA ALA A 180 26.94 -32.15 22.18
C ALA A 180 26.69 -30.75 22.78
N ILE A 181 25.73 -30.00 22.24
CA ILE A 181 25.35 -28.67 22.75
C ILE A 181 24.83 -28.77 24.18
N ILE A 182 23.92 -29.71 24.47
CA ILE A 182 23.36 -29.89 25.81
C ILE A 182 24.45 -30.31 26.79
N ALA A 183 25.31 -31.27 26.44
CA ALA A 183 26.41 -31.70 27.31
C ALA A 183 27.39 -30.55 27.60
N GLU A 184 27.70 -29.72 26.60
CA GLU A 184 28.52 -28.52 26.78
C GLU A 184 27.85 -27.53 27.75
N LYS A 185 26.56 -27.21 27.53
CA LYS A 185 25.82 -26.27 28.37
C LYS A 185 25.65 -26.76 29.81
N VAL A 186 25.34 -28.05 30.00
CA VAL A 186 25.25 -28.67 31.33
C VAL A 186 26.62 -28.62 32.02
N THR A 187 27.71 -28.91 31.30
CA THR A 187 29.06 -28.83 31.87
C THR A 187 29.45 -27.39 32.24
N GLN A 188 28.98 -26.40 31.48
CA GLN A 188 29.23 -24.98 31.76
C GLN A 188 28.32 -24.40 32.87
N ASP A 189 27.26 -25.11 33.26
CA ASP A 189 26.29 -24.61 34.24
C ASP A 189 26.94 -24.31 35.62
N PRO A 190 26.79 -23.07 36.15
CA PRO A 190 27.27 -22.71 37.49
C PRO A 190 26.64 -23.55 38.61
N GLN A 191 25.40 -24.01 38.44
CA GLN A 191 24.66 -24.80 39.43
C GLN A 191 25.24 -26.22 39.60
N LEU A 192 26.02 -26.72 38.63
CA LEU A 192 26.69 -28.02 38.70
C LEU A 192 27.85 -28.09 39.71
N GLY A 193 28.17 -26.99 40.42
CA GLY A 193 29.41 -26.77 41.17
C GLY A 193 30.02 -27.96 41.93
N LYS A 194 29.23 -28.72 42.71
CA LYS A 194 29.75 -29.88 43.47
C LYS A 194 29.91 -31.15 42.63
N LEU A 195 29.13 -31.28 41.56
CA LEU A 195 29.14 -32.44 40.66
C LEU A 195 30.42 -32.48 39.80
N LYS A 196 30.99 -31.30 39.46
CA LYS A 196 32.27 -31.17 38.73
C LYS A 196 33.48 -31.79 39.46
N ARG A 197 33.37 -32.02 40.77
CA ARG A 197 34.46 -32.57 41.59
C ARG A 197 34.48 -34.10 41.65
N ILE A 198 33.46 -34.76 41.12
CA ILE A 198 33.34 -36.22 41.14
C ILE A 198 34.13 -36.80 39.96
N PRO A 199 34.91 -37.88 40.15
CA PRO A 199 35.52 -38.59 39.03
C PRO A 199 34.43 -39.11 38.07
N PHE A 200 34.71 -39.13 36.76
CA PHE A 200 33.77 -39.57 35.71
C PHE A 200 32.52 -38.68 35.50
N HIS A 201 32.48 -37.43 36.00
CA HIS A 201 31.32 -36.55 35.83
C HIS A 201 30.90 -36.37 34.36
N GLY A 202 31.85 -36.30 33.42
CA GLY A 202 31.58 -36.15 31.99
C GLY A 202 30.82 -37.35 31.41
N GLU A 203 31.22 -38.57 31.78
CA GLU A 203 30.53 -39.79 31.36
C GLU A 203 29.11 -39.86 31.91
N ILE A 204 28.94 -39.50 33.19
CA ILE A 204 27.62 -39.43 33.83
C ILE A 204 26.72 -38.42 33.11
N VAL A 205 27.24 -37.22 32.81
CA VAL A 205 26.49 -36.19 32.07
C VAL A 205 26.09 -36.71 30.69
N HIS A 206 27.02 -37.32 29.94
CA HIS A 206 26.71 -37.90 28.64
C HIS A 206 25.64 -39.00 28.71
N SER A 207 25.72 -39.93 29.66
CA SER A 207 24.71 -40.98 29.84
C SER A 207 23.34 -40.43 30.23
N VAL A 208 23.31 -39.43 31.12
CA VAL A 208 22.05 -38.76 31.53
C VAL A 208 21.44 -38.00 30.36
N VAL A 209 22.25 -37.29 29.58
CA VAL A 209 21.79 -36.57 28.39
C VAL A 209 21.27 -37.53 27.33
N ASP A 210 21.95 -38.65 27.05
CA ASP A 210 21.44 -39.65 26.09
C ASP A 210 20.13 -40.28 26.54
N THR A 211 20.04 -40.63 27.82
CA THR A 211 18.81 -41.21 28.39
C THR A 211 17.67 -40.20 28.35
N SER A 212 17.92 -38.95 28.75
CA SER A 212 16.91 -37.89 28.73
C SER A 212 16.42 -37.60 27.32
N PHE A 213 17.33 -37.57 26.34
CA PHE A 213 16.97 -37.35 24.94
C PHE A 213 16.06 -38.46 24.41
N ARG A 214 16.35 -39.71 24.75
CA ARG A 214 15.52 -40.86 24.38
C ARG A 214 14.12 -40.76 25.01
N VAL A 215 14.05 -40.45 26.30
CA VAL A 215 12.77 -40.29 27.01
C VAL A 215 11.95 -39.15 26.39
N VAL A 216 12.58 -38.02 26.03
CA VAL A 216 11.90 -36.91 25.36
C VAL A 216 11.34 -37.33 23.99
N LEU A 217 12.11 -38.07 23.19
CA LEU A 217 11.61 -38.61 21.92
C LEU A 217 10.43 -39.57 22.12
N GLU A 218 10.50 -40.45 23.12
CA GLU A 218 9.39 -41.36 23.46
C GLU A 218 8.14 -40.60 23.89
N VAL A 219 8.31 -39.53 24.69
CA VAL A 219 7.20 -38.65 25.09
C VAL A 219 6.59 -37.95 23.88
N LEU A 220 7.40 -37.42 22.96
CA LEU A 220 6.89 -36.75 21.76
C LEU A 220 6.09 -37.68 20.82
N LEU A 221 6.29 -38.99 20.93
CA LEU A 221 5.53 -40.00 20.17
C LEU A 221 4.32 -40.55 20.95
N ASP A 222 4.10 -40.10 22.19
CA ASP A 222 2.96 -40.53 23.00
C ASP A 222 1.68 -39.81 22.50
N PRO A 223 0.57 -40.55 22.24
CA PRO A 223 -0.66 -39.96 21.73
C PRO A 223 -1.30 -38.92 22.66
N ARG A 224 -0.94 -38.90 23.95
CA ARG A 224 -1.43 -37.87 24.90
C ARG A 224 -0.79 -36.51 24.66
N ILE A 225 0.36 -36.46 23.97
CA ILE A 225 1.04 -35.21 23.63
C ILE A 225 0.35 -34.50 22.45
N ASP A 226 -0.41 -35.21 21.62
CA ASP A 226 -1.17 -34.62 20.51
C ASP A 226 -2.16 -33.54 20.99
N ASP A 227 -2.89 -33.82 22.09
CA ASP A 227 -3.83 -32.87 22.70
C ASP A 227 -3.13 -31.62 23.25
N PHE A 228 -1.92 -31.80 23.80
CA PHE A 228 -1.10 -30.69 24.29
C PHE A 228 -0.66 -29.78 23.14
N PHE A 229 -0.14 -30.36 22.05
CA PHE A 229 0.27 -29.58 20.87
C PHE A 229 -0.91 -28.88 20.20
N SER A 230 -2.05 -29.54 20.07
CA SER A 230 -3.29 -28.90 19.57
C SER A 230 -3.67 -27.68 20.40
N SER A 231 -3.57 -27.78 21.73
CA SER A 231 -3.84 -26.66 22.64
C SER A 231 -2.87 -25.50 22.44
N VAL A 232 -1.57 -25.79 22.29
CA VAL A 232 -0.53 -24.77 22.03
C VAL A 232 -0.74 -24.09 20.67
N VAL A 233 -1.09 -24.84 19.61
CA VAL A 233 -1.38 -24.29 18.28
C VAL A 233 -2.61 -23.36 18.34
N ARG A 234 -3.67 -23.78 19.05
CA ARG A 234 -4.87 -22.97 19.23
C ARG A 234 -4.60 -21.66 19.97
N GLU A 235 -3.78 -21.70 21.03
CA GLU A 235 -3.39 -20.49 21.76
C GLU A 235 -2.54 -19.56 20.89
N ASN A 236 -1.55 -20.08 20.16
CA ASN A 236 -0.75 -19.29 19.22
C ASN A 236 -1.61 -18.64 18.13
N ARG A 237 -2.64 -19.34 17.61
CA ARG A 237 -3.60 -18.73 16.67
C ARG A 237 -4.27 -17.50 17.28
N GLU A 238 -4.80 -17.62 18.50
CA GLU A 238 -5.49 -16.51 19.14
C GLU A 238 -4.58 -15.30 19.36
N GLN A 239 -3.28 -15.54 19.59
CA GLN A 239 -2.27 -14.49 19.68
C GLN A 239 -2.02 -13.83 18.32
N ILE A 240 -1.80 -14.61 17.25
CA ILE A 240 -1.57 -14.09 15.89
C ILE A 240 -2.79 -13.30 15.40
N ARG A 241 -4.00 -13.83 15.61
CA ARG A 241 -5.25 -13.16 15.24
C ARG A 241 -5.37 -11.80 15.94
N ARG A 242 -5.14 -11.75 17.25
CA ARG A 242 -5.15 -10.49 18.01
C ARG A 242 -4.11 -9.50 17.49
N ALA A 243 -2.90 -9.97 17.15
CA ALA A 243 -1.87 -9.12 16.58
C ALA A 243 -2.29 -8.50 15.23
N VAL A 244 -2.97 -9.26 14.36
CA VAL A 244 -3.50 -8.77 13.08
C VAL A 244 -4.67 -7.81 13.27
N GLU A 245 -5.59 -8.10 14.21
CA GLU A 245 -6.70 -7.19 14.55
C GLU A 245 -6.16 -5.82 15.01
N LEU A 246 -5.12 -5.83 15.83
CA LEU A 246 -4.41 -4.64 16.32
C LEU A 246 -3.54 -3.94 15.25
N GLY A 247 -3.37 -4.53 14.07
CA GLY A 247 -2.57 -3.94 12.98
C GLY A 247 -1.07 -3.93 13.25
N LEU A 248 -0.56 -4.82 14.13
CA LEU A 248 0.87 -4.90 14.47
C LEU A 248 1.74 -5.46 13.33
N ASN A 249 1.11 -5.96 12.27
CA ASN A 249 1.77 -6.38 11.04
C ASN A 249 2.00 -5.22 10.04
N GLU A 250 1.51 -4.01 10.33
CA GLU A 250 1.74 -2.81 9.51
C GLU A 250 2.98 -2.05 10.01
N GLU A 251 3.81 -1.53 9.09
CA GLU A 251 5.00 -0.75 9.44
C GLU A 251 4.62 0.51 10.23
N GLY A 252 5.19 0.68 11.45
CA GLY A 252 4.92 1.83 12.34
C GLY A 252 4.11 1.52 13.60
N ALA A 253 3.80 0.24 13.88
CA ALA A 253 2.99 -0.17 15.03
C ALA A 253 3.74 -0.23 16.38
N GLU A 254 4.80 0.55 16.56
CA GLU A 254 5.66 0.52 17.76
C GLU A 254 4.88 0.93 19.03
N ASP A 255 3.96 1.88 18.92
CA ASP A 255 3.16 2.39 20.05
C ASP A 255 2.10 1.39 20.55
N ILE A 256 1.60 0.50 19.68
CA ILE A 256 0.57 -0.50 20.02
C ILE A 256 1.21 -1.78 20.57
N GLN A 257 2.52 -1.95 20.31
CA GLN A 257 3.28 -3.15 20.66
C GLN A 257 3.42 -3.37 22.18
N HIS A 258 3.31 -2.31 23.00
CA HIS A 258 3.31 -2.39 24.46
C HIS A 258 2.04 -3.02 25.07
N GLN A 259 0.97 -3.20 24.29
CA GLN A 259 -0.31 -3.73 24.79
C GLN A 259 -0.37 -5.27 24.82
N LEU A 260 0.62 -5.96 24.25
CA LEU A 260 0.70 -7.42 24.32
C LEU A 260 1.37 -7.87 25.63
N ARG A 261 0.76 -8.86 26.29
CA ARG A 261 1.36 -9.59 27.43
C ARG A 261 2.52 -10.51 27.01
N ALA A 262 2.69 -10.79 25.72
CA ALA A 262 3.67 -11.74 25.20
C ALA A 262 4.81 -11.03 24.44
N ARG A 263 6.05 -11.43 24.74
CA ARG A 263 7.30 -10.98 24.12
C ARG A 263 7.28 -11.38 22.64
N THR A 264 7.23 -10.42 21.72
CA THR A 264 7.36 -10.73 20.29
C THR A 264 8.78 -11.23 19.98
N GLU A 265 8.93 -12.16 19.02
CA GLU A 265 10.24 -12.68 18.61
C GLU A 265 11.22 -11.57 18.23
N ARG A 266 10.71 -10.47 17.65
CA ARG A 266 11.49 -9.28 17.32
C ARG A 266 12.09 -8.59 18.55
N LEU A 267 11.37 -8.60 19.66
CA LEU A 267 11.83 -8.06 20.95
C LEU A 267 12.85 -8.99 21.60
N ALA A 268 12.62 -10.31 21.52
CA ALA A 268 13.59 -11.30 21.98
C ALA A 268 14.91 -11.26 21.18
N ALA A 269 14.84 -11.10 19.86
CA ALA A 269 16.00 -10.95 18.99
C ALA A 269 16.75 -9.64 19.27
N ASN A 270 16.03 -8.52 19.38
CA ASN A 270 16.65 -7.23 19.71
C ASN A 270 17.31 -7.23 21.11
N GLU A 271 16.69 -7.86 22.11
CA GLU A 271 17.28 -7.99 23.45
C GLU A 271 18.47 -8.96 23.46
N PHE A 272 18.41 -10.06 22.70
CA PHE A 272 19.53 -10.97 22.53
C PHE A 272 20.73 -10.25 21.91
N ASP A 273 20.50 -9.49 20.84
CA ASP A 273 21.52 -8.67 20.18
C ASP A 273 22.07 -7.57 21.11
N GLN A 274 21.23 -6.96 21.95
CA GLN A 274 21.67 -5.98 22.95
C GLN A 274 22.52 -6.63 24.06
N GLN A 275 22.18 -7.84 24.49
CA GLN A 275 22.94 -8.57 25.52
C GLN A 275 24.25 -9.17 24.98
N HIS A 276 24.33 -9.44 23.67
CA HIS A 276 25.49 -10.08 23.02
C HIS A 276 26.34 -9.13 22.16
N ARG A 277 25.97 -7.85 22.05
CA ARG A 277 26.89 -6.79 21.60
C ARG A 277 27.89 -6.46 22.71
N ARG A 278 28.99 -7.22 22.74
CA ARG A 278 30.28 -6.75 23.26
C ARG A 278 31.24 -6.53 22.11
#